data_AF-A0A352APQ8-F1
#
_entry.id   AF-A0A352APQ8-F1
#
_cell.length_a   1.000
_cell.length_b   1.000
_cell.length_c   1.000
_cell.angle_alpha   90.00
_cell.angle_beta   90.00
_cell.angle_gamma   90.00
#
_symmetry.space_group_name_H-M   'P 1'
#
loop_
_entity.id
_entity.type
_entity.pdbx_description
1 polymer ?
#
loop_
_entity_poly.entity_id
_entity_poly.type
_entity_poly.pdbx_seq_one_letter_code
_entity_poly.pdbx_strand_id
1 'polypeptide(L)'
;MKKCLLVVLLAFLSFMAVLIFSTPSSGQINELYVFGDSLSDMGNVFRASGGLYPPNSPYFQGRYSNGRVWVEYLADRLNLSATQINNFAYGGATSGSDRNSLVPGLLTQAQSFTQSHKSINSNALYVLWAGANDYLQGASSATMAVENMTRAIASLAGVGAKNVLVANLPDLGKLPATGASTNSTSLTTLTQAHNQGLRRAIKILNQQHSGLKIATLDANTLYREAITNPAKFGFTNVTSACLSGQSACGSPNQFLFWDGIHPTTAAHRILGEAAFAIIEESGMVNSRLRVS
;
A
#
# COMPACT_ATOMS: atom_id res chain seq x y z
N MET A 1 -80.60 17.86 -5.32
CA MET A 1 -79.65 19.00 -5.28
C MET A 1 -79.13 19.17 -3.85
N LYS A 2 -77.79 19.18 -3.66
CA LYS A 2 -77.00 19.59 -2.46
C LYS A 2 -77.12 18.69 -1.19
N LYS A 3 -76.16 17.79 -0.88
CA LYS A 3 -74.84 17.92 -0.17
C LYS A 3 -74.93 18.30 1.33
N CYS A 4 -74.52 17.36 2.21
CA CYS A 4 -73.83 17.57 3.52
C CYS A 4 -73.35 16.20 4.03
N LEU A 5 -72.11 15.77 3.78
CA LEU A 5 -70.87 15.99 4.56
C LEU A 5 -70.88 15.33 5.95
N LEU A 6 -70.28 14.14 6.07
CA LEU A 6 -69.31 13.80 7.13
C LEU A 6 -68.63 12.46 6.80
N VAL A 7 -67.36 12.49 6.41
CA VAL A 7 -66.48 11.32 6.31
C VAL A 7 -65.52 11.41 7.49
N VAL A 8 -65.64 10.49 8.45
CA VAL A 8 -64.67 10.34 9.55
C VAL A 8 -63.59 9.36 9.06
N LEU A 9 -62.41 9.89 8.75
CA LEU A 9 -61.19 9.12 8.50
C LEU A 9 -60.60 8.67 9.84
N LEU A 10 -60.61 7.37 10.13
CA LEU A 10 -59.83 6.76 11.21
C LEU A 10 -58.44 6.42 10.67
N ALA A 11 -57.44 7.23 11.01
CA ALA A 11 -56.04 6.97 10.74
C ALA A 11 -55.47 6.03 11.82
N PHE A 12 -55.23 4.77 11.46
CA PHE A 12 -54.40 3.86 12.25
C PHE A 12 -52.93 4.20 12.00
N LEU A 13 -52.27 4.89 12.93
CA LEU A 13 -50.81 4.99 12.96
C LEU A 13 -50.24 3.66 13.48
N SER A 14 -49.62 2.88 12.59
CA SER A 14 -48.74 1.78 12.98
C SER A 14 -47.41 2.35 13.50
N PHE A 15 -47.15 2.18 14.79
CA PHE A 15 -45.87 2.53 15.40
C PHE A 15 -44.86 1.42 15.06
N MET A 16 -44.25 1.49 13.87
CA MET A 16 -43.12 0.63 13.55
C MET A 16 -41.88 1.17 14.28
N ALA A 17 -41.49 0.50 15.36
CA ALA A 17 -40.22 0.73 16.02
C ALA A 17 -39.09 0.35 15.04
N VAL A 18 -38.51 1.35 14.38
CA VAL A 18 -37.27 1.20 13.63
C VAL A 18 -36.17 0.94 14.65
N LEU A 19 -35.80 -0.33 14.81
CA LEU A 19 -34.54 -0.71 15.47
C LEU A 19 -33.41 -0.13 14.64
N ILE A 20 -32.89 1.03 15.07
CA ILE A 20 -31.64 1.58 14.55
C ILE A 20 -30.55 0.63 15.05
N PHE A 21 -30.21 -0.36 14.24
CA PHE A 21 -28.95 -1.07 14.42
C PHE A 21 -27.84 -0.04 14.24
N SER A 22 -27.23 0.37 15.35
CA SER A 22 -25.96 1.10 15.31
C SER A 22 -24.95 0.13 14.69
N THR A 23 -24.66 0.29 13.40
CA THR A 23 -23.50 -0.38 12.83
C THR A 23 -22.30 0.05 13.70
N PRO A 24 -21.48 -0.88 14.21
CA PRO A 24 -20.28 -0.49 14.92
C PRO A 24 -19.49 0.44 13.99
N SER A 25 -19.34 1.70 14.40
CA SER A 25 -18.42 2.62 13.75
C SER A 25 -17.09 1.89 13.67
N SER A 26 -16.53 1.69 12.47
CA SER A 26 -15.12 1.33 12.41
C SER A 26 -14.37 2.41 13.17
N GLY A 27 -13.61 2.01 14.18
CA GLY A 27 -12.75 2.95 14.91
C GLY A 27 -11.85 3.67 13.92
N GLN A 28 -11.50 4.92 14.22
CA GLN A 28 -10.45 5.60 13.47
C GLN A 28 -9.18 4.76 13.51
N ILE A 29 -8.50 4.63 12.37
CA ILE A 29 -7.19 3.97 12.33
C ILE A 29 -6.25 4.68 13.31
N ASN A 30 -5.75 3.94 14.29
CA ASN A 30 -4.96 4.49 15.40
C ASN A 30 -3.53 3.91 15.46
N GLU A 31 -3.18 3.04 14.54
CA GLU A 31 -1.87 2.40 14.47
C GLU A 31 -1.61 1.87 13.06
N LEU A 32 -0.35 1.88 12.64
CA LEU A 32 0.10 1.46 11.31
C LEU A 32 1.16 0.38 11.44
N TYR A 33 0.93 -0.76 10.78
CA TYR A 33 1.89 -1.86 10.67
C TYR A 33 2.27 -2.05 9.20
N VAL A 34 3.55 -1.90 8.86
CA VAL A 34 4.01 -1.89 7.47
C VAL A 34 4.91 -3.08 7.19
N PHE A 35 4.57 -3.88 6.19
CA PHE A 35 5.35 -5.02 5.70
C PHE A 35 5.67 -4.84 4.23
N GLY A 36 6.87 -5.24 3.81
CA GLY A 36 7.27 -5.08 2.41
C GLY A 36 8.76 -4.92 2.19
N ASP A 37 9.08 -4.14 1.16
CA ASP A 37 10.43 -3.96 0.66
C ASP A 37 10.94 -2.51 0.71
N SER A 38 11.88 -2.15 -0.17
CA SER A 38 12.51 -0.83 -0.25
C SER A 38 11.54 0.31 -0.51
N LEU A 39 10.38 0.06 -1.12
CA LEU A 39 9.37 1.09 -1.33
C LEU A 39 8.71 1.56 -0.03
N SER A 40 8.86 0.78 1.05
CA SER A 40 8.26 1.05 2.35
C SER A 40 9.27 1.06 3.50
N ASP A 41 10.53 0.70 3.25
CA ASP A 41 11.59 0.65 4.26
C ASP A 41 11.93 2.07 4.78
N MET A 42 11.84 2.23 6.11
CA MET A 42 12.16 3.47 6.83
C MET A 42 13.56 3.44 7.49
N GLY A 43 14.47 2.59 7.00
CA GLY A 43 15.85 2.45 7.45
C GLY A 43 16.17 1.14 8.19
N ASN A 44 15.35 0.11 8.06
CA ASN A 44 15.59 -1.23 8.60
C ASN A 44 16.87 -1.84 8.02
N VAL A 45 17.04 -1.84 6.68
CA VAL A 45 18.29 -2.30 6.06
C VAL A 45 19.47 -1.39 6.42
N PHE A 46 19.23 -0.08 6.54
CA PHE A 46 20.27 0.86 6.97
C PHE A 46 20.82 0.50 8.34
N ARG A 47 19.96 0.23 9.32
CA ARG A 47 20.40 -0.21 10.64
C ARG A 47 21.03 -1.59 10.62
N ALA A 48 20.43 -2.56 9.92
CA ALA A 48 20.93 -3.93 9.83
C ALA A 48 22.32 -4.02 9.16
N SER A 49 22.62 -3.10 8.24
CA SER A 49 23.91 -3.01 7.55
C SER A 49 24.95 -2.16 8.29
N GLY A 50 24.66 -1.66 9.50
CA GLY A 50 25.57 -0.78 10.23
C GLY A 50 25.72 0.61 9.60
N GLY A 51 24.70 1.07 8.89
CA GLY A 51 24.66 2.38 8.23
C GLY A 51 25.22 2.40 6.81
N LEU A 52 25.38 1.23 6.17
CA LEU A 52 26.01 1.13 4.85
C LEU A 52 25.01 1.23 3.68
N TYR A 53 23.80 0.68 3.83
CA TYR A 53 22.85 0.54 2.72
C TYR A 53 21.41 0.96 3.09
N PRO A 54 20.74 1.80 2.27
CA PRO A 54 21.34 2.67 1.26
C PRO A 54 22.18 3.78 1.93
N PRO A 55 23.23 4.29 1.27
CA PRO A 55 24.08 5.31 1.88
C PRO A 55 23.33 6.65 2.05
N ASN A 56 23.49 7.32 3.21
CA ASN A 56 22.84 8.60 3.56
C ASN A 56 23.02 9.75 2.56
N SER A 57 24.03 9.66 1.69
CA SER A 57 24.10 10.48 0.49
C SER A 57 24.39 9.53 -0.65
N PRO A 58 23.58 9.55 -1.73
CA PRO A 58 22.53 10.52 -2.00
C PRO A 58 21.15 10.16 -1.41
N TYR A 59 20.99 9.04 -0.69
CA TYR A 59 19.69 8.58 -0.19
C TYR A 59 19.31 9.16 1.18
N PHE A 60 18.03 9.43 1.41
CA PHE A 60 17.57 10.08 2.63
C PHE A 60 17.49 9.13 3.83
N GLN A 61 18.41 9.24 4.79
CA GLN A 61 18.29 8.61 6.13
C GLN A 61 17.87 7.12 6.07
N GLY A 62 18.51 6.34 5.20
CA GLY A 62 18.24 4.92 5.03
C GLY A 62 16.99 4.56 4.20
N ARG A 63 16.27 5.53 3.64
CA ARG A 63 15.18 5.28 2.67
C ARG A 63 15.76 5.08 1.29
N TYR A 64 15.14 4.23 0.47
CA TYR A 64 15.50 4.07 -0.94
C TYR A 64 14.89 5.19 -1.80
N SER A 65 15.03 6.44 -1.36
CA SER A 65 14.55 7.64 -2.05
C SER A 65 15.36 8.85 -1.59
N ASN A 66 15.09 10.02 -2.15
CA ASN A 66 15.65 11.30 -1.72
C ASN A 66 14.87 12.00 -0.60
N GLY A 67 13.95 11.28 0.05
CA GLY A 67 13.13 11.78 1.14
C GLY A 67 12.33 10.66 1.78
N ARG A 68 11.24 11.04 2.46
CA ARG A 68 10.30 10.10 3.09
C ARG A 68 9.64 9.18 2.06
N VAL A 69 9.30 7.97 2.48
CA VAL A 69 8.54 6.98 1.68
C VAL A 69 7.03 7.12 1.91
N TRP A 70 6.23 6.52 1.03
CA TRP A 70 4.78 6.76 0.93
C TRP A 70 4.01 6.46 2.23
N VAL A 71 4.40 5.42 2.98
CA VAL A 71 3.77 5.07 4.26
C VAL A 71 3.96 6.14 5.33
N GLU A 72 5.01 6.95 5.25
CA GLU A 72 5.23 8.07 6.16
C GLU A 72 4.24 9.20 5.87
N TYR A 73 3.96 9.49 4.59
CA TYR A 73 2.92 10.45 4.20
C TYR A 73 1.52 9.94 4.54
N LEU A 74 1.25 8.64 4.36
CA LEU A 74 0.00 8.02 4.80
C LEU A 74 -0.22 8.18 6.31
N ALA A 75 0.83 7.96 7.11
CA ALA A 75 0.77 8.11 8.55
C ALA A 75 0.46 9.55 8.99
N ASP A 76 1.03 10.55 8.31
CA ASP A 76 0.69 11.96 8.56
C ASP A 76 -0.80 12.22 8.30
N ARG A 77 -1.34 11.71 7.20
CA ARG A 77 -2.76 11.85 6.85
C ARG A 77 -3.70 11.15 7.83
N LEU A 78 -3.23 10.09 8.47
CA LEU A 78 -3.92 9.39 9.55
C LEU A 78 -3.75 10.07 10.92
N ASN A 79 -2.96 11.13 11.03
CA ASN A 79 -2.58 11.81 12.28
C ASN A 79 -1.93 10.85 13.30
N LEU A 80 -1.09 9.93 12.83
CA LEU A 80 -0.36 9.00 13.69
C LEU A 80 0.96 9.61 14.17
N SER A 81 1.25 9.43 15.46
CA SER A 81 2.57 9.72 16.02
C SER A 81 3.58 8.61 15.69
N ALA A 82 4.88 8.89 15.86
CA ALA A 82 5.95 7.93 15.58
C ALA A 82 5.81 6.61 16.36
N THR A 83 5.27 6.64 17.58
CA THR A 83 5.05 5.44 18.41
C THR A 83 3.88 4.58 17.93
N GLN A 84 3.05 5.08 17.02
CA GLN A 84 1.93 4.37 16.41
C GLN A 84 2.29 3.80 15.03
N ILE A 85 3.55 3.91 14.62
CA ILE A 85 4.04 3.46 13.30
C ILE A 85 5.09 2.37 13.50
N ASN A 86 4.71 1.14 13.16
CA ASN A 86 5.55 -0.04 13.26
C ASN A 86 5.94 -0.51 11.86
N ASN A 87 7.21 -0.33 11.47
CA ASN A 87 7.69 -0.67 10.13
C ASN A 87 8.58 -1.92 10.14
N PHE A 88 8.12 -2.98 9.48
CA PHE A 88 8.78 -4.27 9.30
C PHE A 88 9.33 -4.46 7.89
N ALA A 89 9.23 -3.46 6.99
CA ALA A 89 9.67 -3.56 5.61
C ALA A 89 11.20 -3.49 5.50
N TYR A 90 11.80 -4.31 4.65
CA TYR A 90 13.26 -4.32 4.44
C TYR A 90 13.60 -4.19 2.96
N GLY A 91 14.46 -3.23 2.63
CA GLY A 91 15.04 -3.05 1.31
C GLY A 91 15.49 -4.36 0.64
N GLY A 92 14.91 -4.64 -0.53
CA GLY A 92 15.22 -5.84 -1.31
C GLY A 92 14.47 -7.10 -0.87
N ALA A 93 13.58 -7.05 0.12
CA ALA A 93 12.75 -8.20 0.51
C ALA A 93 11.96 -8.76 -0.70
N THR A 94 12.02 -10.07 -0.91
CA THR A 94 11.12 -10.79 -1.82
C THR A 94 9.82 -11.14 -1.09
N SER A 95 8.83 -11.62 -1.84
CA SER A 95 7.55 -12.04 -1.26
C SER A 95 7.67 -13.24 -0.30
N GLY A 96 8.70 -14.08 -0.48
CA GLY A 96 8.87 -15.35 0.22
C GLY A 96 9.53 -15.23 1.60
N SER A 97 10.35 -16.24 1.92
CA SER A 97 11.20 -16.28 3.11
C SER A 97 12.42 -15.37 2.96
N ASP A 98 13.34 -15.43 3.93
CA ASP A 98 14.54 -14.60 4.00
C ASP A 98 15.32 -14.58 2.69
N ARG A 99 15.63 -13.37 2.23
CA ARG A 99 16.50 -13.15 1.07
C ARG A 99 17.95 -13.49 1.42
N ASN A 100 18.36 -13.11 2.62
CA ASN A 100 19.64 -13.42 3.23
C ASN A 100 19.50 -13.22 4.75
N SER A 101 20.58 -13.44 5.51
CA SER A 101 20.57 -13.31 6.97
C SER A 101 20.21 -11.92 7.52
N LEU A 102 20.23 -10.87 6.68
CA LEU A 102 19.92 -9.49 7.07
C LEU A 102 18.54 -9.02 6.59
N VAL A 103 18.01 -9.60 5.52
CA VAL A 103 16.81 -9.12 4.83
C VAL A 103 15.73 -10.20 4.87
N PRO A 104 14.79 -10.13 5.85
CA PRO A 104 13.66 -11.03 5.89
C PRO A 104 12.72 -10.76 4.71
N GLY A 105 12.26 -11.82 4.05
CA GLY A 105 11.20 -11.72 3.04
C GLY A 105 9.85 -11.44 3.69
N LEU A 106 8.85 -11.08 2.89
CA LEU A 106 7.53 -10.70 3.38
C LEU A 106 6.89 -11.79 4.27
N LEU A 107 7.01 -13.07 3.90
CA LEU A 107 6.47 -14.15 4.73
C LEU A 107 7.14 -14.19 6.10
N THR A 108 8.46 -14.02 6.17
CA THR A 108 9.16 -13.98 7.46
C THR A 108 8.69 -12.77 8.27
N GLN A 109 8.61 -11.58 7.66
CA GLN A 109 8.15 -10.37 8.36
C GLN A 109 6.76 -10.58 8.98
N ALA A 110 5.80 -11.12 8.21
CA ALA A 110 4.45 -11.41 8.69
C ALA A 110 4.40 -12.55 9.72
N GLN A 111 5.19 -13.61 9.54
CA GLN A 111 5.24 -14.74 10.47
C GLN A 111 5.86 -14.34 11.81
N SER A 112 6.98 -13.63 11.83
CA SER A 112 7.59 -13.14 13.07
C SER A 112 6.64 -12.22 13.84
N PHE A 113 5.89 -11.38 13.11
CA PHE A 113 4.85 -10.53 13.71
C PHE A 113 3.71 -11.34 14.33
N THR A 114 3.10 -12.27 13.59
CA THR A 114 1.98 -13.11 14.07
C THR A 114 2.41 -14.17 15.10
N GLN A 115 3.69 -14.49 15.18
CA GLN A 115 4.26 -15.31 16.26
C GLN A 115 4.32 -14.54 17.57
N SER A 116 4.74 -13.27 17.53
CA SER A 116 4.84 -12.39 18.70
C SER A 116 3.51 -11.77 19.12
N HIS A 117 2.52 -11.71 18.23
CA HIS A 117 1.21 -11.09 18.48
C HIS A 117 0.06 -12.04 18.13
N LYS A 118 -0.43 -12.78 19.13
CA LYS A 118 -1.54 -13.74 18.97
C LYS A 118 -2.93 -13.10 18.92
N SER A 119 -3.02 -11.85 19.34
CA SER A 119 -4.16 -10.96 19.17
C SER A 119 -3.61 -9.59 18.87
N ILE A 120 -4.18 -8.91 17.88
CA ILE A 120 -3.67 -7.63 17.38
C ILE A 120 -4.73 -6.54 17.45
N ASN A 121 -4.28 -5.29 17.33
CA ASN A 121 -5.16 -4.13 17.32
C ASN A 121 -6.07 -4.16 16.06
N SER A 122 -7.37 -4.34 16.28
CA SER A 122 -8.37 -4.40 15.21
C SER A 122 -8.67 -3.04 14.57
N ASN A 123 -8.27 -1.94 15.21
CA ASN A 123 -8.33 -0.59 14.65
C ASN A 123 -7.03 -0.19 13.93
N ALA A 124 -6.02 -1.06 13.87
CA ALA A 124 -4.81 -0.76 13.11
C ALA A 124 -5.02 -0.97 11.60
N LEU A 125 -4.19 -0.31 10.80
CA LEU A 125 -4.02 -0.57 9.37
C LEU A 125 -2.77 -1.41 9.13
N TYR A 126 -2.93 -2.54 8.45
CA TYR A 126 -1.85 -3.44 8.07
C TYR A 126 -1.54 -3.27 6.58
N VAL A 127 -0.36 -2.76 6.26
CA VAL A 127 0.08 -2.45 4.91
C VAL A 127 1.01 -3.54 4.38
N LEU A 128 0.76 -4.06 3.19
CA LEU A 128 1.63 -5.02 2.51
C LEU A 128 1.96 -4.55 1.09
N TRP A 129 3.26 -4.46 0.76
CA TRP A 129 3.73 -4.23 -0.60
C TRP A 129 5.05 -4.96 -0.85
N ALA A 130 5.01 -6.03 -1.64
CA ALA A 130 6.19 -6.80 -2.05
C ALA A 130 5.94 -7.49 -3.40
N GLY A 131 6.96 -8.18 -3.91
CA GLY A 131 6.89 -8.99 -5.14
C GLY A 131 7.75 -8.46 -6.28
N ALA A 132 8.08 -7.17 -6.28
CA ALA A 132 8.94 -6.59 -7.33
C ALA A 132 10.33 -7.25 -7.35
N ASN A 133 10.91 -7.44 -6.16
CA ASN A 133 12.23 -8.06 -6.00
C ASN A 133 12.28 -9.51 -6.48
N ASP A 134 11.17 -10.26 -6.43
CA ASP A 134 11.12 -11.63 -6.96
C ASP A 134 11.42 -11.64 -8.46
N TYR A 135 10.77 -10.74 -9.21
CA TYR A 135 10.93 -10.65 -10.67
C TYR A 135 12.23 -9.99 -11.09
N LEU A 136 12.65 -8.93 -10.38
CA LEU A 136 13.93 -8.26 -10.62
C LEU A 136 15.13 -9.19 -10.34
N GLN A 137 14.95 -10.23 -9.52
CA GLN A 137 15.96 -11.26 -9.25
C GLN A 137 15.77 -12.54 -10.09
N GLY A 138 14.90 -12.52 -11.11
CA GLY A 138 14.82 -13.56 -12.12
C GLY A 138 13.70 -14.59 -11.95
N ALA A 139 12.75 -14.40 -11.03
CA ALA A 139 11.55 -15.24 -11.00
C ALA A 139 10.77 -15.12 -12.32
N SER A 140 10.51 -16.25 -12.97
CA SER A 140 9.84 -16.34 -14.27
C SER A 140 8.33 -16.58 -14.18
N SER A 141 7.78 -16.63 -12.98
CA SER A 141 6.35 -16.86 -12.73
C SER A 141 5.82 -16.00 -11.61
N ALA A 142 4.62 -15.45 -11.80
CA ALA A 142 3.96 -14.65 -10.78
C ALA A 142 3.28 -15.47 -9.67
N THR A 143 3.05 -16.78 -9.89
CA THR A 143 2.26 -17.63 -9.01
C THR A 143 2.78 -17.64 -7.58
N MET A 144 4.06 -17.96 -7.39
CA MET A 144 4.66 -18.07 -6.05
C MET A 144 4.58 -16.76 -5.27
N ALA A 145 4.85 -15.62 -5.93
CA ALA A 145 4.79 -14.33 -5.27
C ALA A 145 3.38 -13.94 -4.85
N VAL A 146 2.37 -14.22 -5.68
CA VAL A 146 0.96 -14.01 -5.34
C VAL A 146 0.52 -14.94 -4.20
N GLU A 147 0.93 -16.21 -4.20
CA GLU A 147 0.67 -17.16 -3.11
C GLU A 147 1.30 -16.69 -1.80
N ASN A 148 2.53 -16.18 -1.84
CA ASN A 148 3.21 -15.61 -0.69
C ASN A 148 2.48 -14.39 -0.13
N MET A 149 2.10 -13.43 -0.98
CA MET A 149 1.27 -12.29 -0.58
C MET A 149 -0.03 -12.75 0.09
N THR A 150 -0.71 -13.74 -0.51
CA THR A 150 -1.97 -14.28 -0.01
C THR A 150 -1.80 -14.91 1.38
N ARG A 151 -0.73 -15.70 1.57
CA ARG A 151 -0.40 -16.31 2.87
C ARG A 151 -0.06 -15.28 3.93
N ALA A 152 0.67 -14.22 3.59
CA ALA A 152 0.97 -13.13 4.51
C ALA A 152 -0.34 -12.45 4.99
N ILE A 153 -1.24 -12.09 4.06
CA ILE A 153 -2.54 -11.47 4.40
C ILE A 153 -3.39 -12.42 5.25
N ALA A 154 -3.49 -13.69 4.87
CA ALA A 154 -4.25 -14.69 5.63
C ALA A 154 -3.70 -14.89 7.05
N SER A 155 -2.38 -14.82 7.24
CA SER A 155 -1.76 -14.93 8.58
C SER A 155 -2.14 -13.77 9.49
N LEU A 156 -2.15 -12.54 8.96
CA LEU A 156 -2.59 -11.35 9.71
C LEU A 156 -4.07 -11.43 10.03
N ALA A 157 -4.90 -11.87 9.08
CA ALA A 157 -6.33 -12.09 9.29
C ALA A 157 -6.57 -13.14 10.39
N GLY A 158 -5.76 -14.21 10.43
CA GLY A 158 -5.85 -15.29 11.40
C GLY A 158 -5.60 -14.86 12.85
N VAL A 159 -4.83 -13.79 13.09
CA VAL A 159 -4.62 -13.22 14.44
C VAL A 159 -5.49 -11.99 14.73
N GLY A 160 -6.43 -11.66 13.84
CA GLY A 160 -7.49 -10.67 14.10
C GLY A 160 -7.39 -9.36 13.32
N ALA A 161 -6.52 -9.24 12.31
CA ALA A 161 -6.47 -8.06 11.45
C ALA A 161 -7.84 -7.80 10.80
N LYS A 162 -8.25 -6.52 10.78
CA LYS A 162 -9.53 -6.08 10.18
C LYS A 162 -9.35 -5.15 8.99
N ASN A 163 -8.31 -4.31 8.97
CA ASN A 163 -8.07 -3.33 7.92
C ASN A 163 -6.71 -3.61 7.27
N VAL A 164 -6.73 -4.07 6.02
CA VAL A 164 -5.52 -4.36 5.26
C VAL A 164 -5.49 -3.48 4.02
N LEU A 165 -4.35 -2.82 3.79
CA LEU A 165 -4.05 -2.14 2.53
C LEU A 165 -2.95 -2.91 1.81
N VAL A 166 -3.23 -3.35 0.58
CA VAL A 166 -2.26 -4.04 -0.28
C VAL A 166 -1.98 -3.18 -1.49
N ALA A 167 -0.73 -3.04 -1.90
CA ALA A 167 -0.41 -2.38 -3.16
C ALA A 167 -0.06 -3.40 -4.24
N ASN A 168 -0.47 -3.13 -5.48
CA ASN A 168 -0.04 -3.88 -6.64
C ASN A 168 1.29 -3.30 -7.19
N LEU A 169 1.85 -3.92 -8.23
CA LEU A 169 3.16 -3.51 -8.76
C LEU A 169 3.05 -2.50 -9.90
N PRO A 170 3.89 -1.44 -9.93
CA PRO A 170 4.08 -0.64 -11.13
C PRO A 170 4.67 -1.51 -12.25
N ASP A 171 4.55 -1.08 -13.50
CA ASP A 171 5.11 -1.82 -14.64
C ASP A 171 6.64 -1.91 -14.51
N LEU A 172 7.14 -3.09 -14.09
CA LEU A 172 8.55 -3.32 -13.86
C LEU A 172 9.36 -3.30 -15.15
N GLY A 173 8.72 -3.43 -16.32
CA GLY A 173 9.36 -3.24 -17.62
C GLY A 173 9.46 -1.77 -18.04
N LYS A 174 9.00 -0.83 -17.22
CA LYS A 174 9.04 0.62 -17.50
C LYS A 174 9.90 1.41 -16.52
N LEU A 175 10.58 0.74 -15.59
CA LEU A 175 11.52 1.41 -14.70
C LEU A 175 12.77 1.87 -15.48
N PRO A 176 13.48 2.92 -15.04
CA PRO A 176 14.67 3.39 -15.75
C PRO A 176 15.74 2.30 -15.94
N ALA A 177 15.93 1.39 -14.98
CA ALA A 177 16.93 0.33 -15.05
C ALA A 177 16.55 -0.83 -15.99
N THR A 178 15.27 -1.02 -16.27
CA THR A 178 14.75 -2.20 -16.97
C THR A 178 14.11 -1.87 -18.32
N GLY A 179 13.69 -0.62 -18.51
CA GLY A 179 12.91 -0.16 -19.66
C GLY A 179 13.58 -0.41 -21.01
N ALA A 180 14.90 -0.25 -21.06
CA ALA A 180 15.72 -0.49 -22.25
C ALA A 180 16.43 -1.87 -22.24
N SER A 181 16.17 -2.71 -21.23
CA SER A 181 16.79 -4.04 -21.12
C SER A 181 16.08 -5.08 -21.99
N THR A 182 16.76 -6.19 -22.30
CA THR A 182 16.16 -7.36 -22.99
C THR A 182 15.02 -7.99 -22.20
N ASN A 183 14.95 -7.76 -20.89
CA ASN A 183 13.93 -8.33 -20.00
C ASN A 183 12.69 -7.44 -19.85
N SER A 184 12.69 -6.24 -20.46
CA SER A 184 11.61 -5.24 -20.34
C SER A 184 10.22 -5.85 -20.57
N THR A 185 10.00 -6.49 -21.72
CA THR A 185 8.72 -7.13 -22.08
C THR A 185 8.33 -8.22 -21.08
N SER A 186 9.27 -9.11 -20.70
CA SER A 186 8.99 -10.18 -19.75
C SER A 186 8.63 -9.65 -18.37
N LEU A 187 9.28 -8.58 -17.91
CA LEU A 187 8.94 -7.91 -16.64
C LEU A 187 7.56 -7.24 -16.68
N THR A 188 7.18 -6.63 -17.81
CA THR A 188 5.81 -6.12 -18.01
C THR A 188 4.79 -7.26 -17.94
N THR A 189 5.04 -8.39 -18.62
CA THR A 189 4.16 -9.57 -18.57
C THR A 189 4.03 -10.14 -17.17
N LEU A 190 5.15 -10.27 -16.43
CA LEU A 190 5.14 -10.74 -15.04
C LEU A 190 4.39 -9.80 -14.11
N THR A 191 4.56 -8.49 -14.27
CA THR A 191 3.82 -7.48 -13.51
C THR A 191 2.31 -7.62 -13.75
N GLN A 192 1.90 -7.75 -15.01
CA GLN A 192 0.49 -7.94 -15.36
C GLN A 192 -0.08 -9.23 -14.76
N ALA A 193 0.67 -10.34 -14.85
CA ALA A 193 0.28 -11.61 -14.26
C ALA A 193 0.16 -11.52 -12.73
N HIS A 194 1.11 -10.87 -12.06
CA HIS A 194 1.07 -10.60 -10.61
C HIS A 194 -0.18 -9.81 -10.24
N ASN A 195 -0.38 -8.65 -10.86
CA ASN A 195 -1.49 -7.75 -10.52
C ASN A 195 -2.85 -8.39 -10.76
N GLN A 196 -3.00 -9.20 -11.82
CA GLN A 196 -4.21 -9.97 -12.06
C GLN A 196 -4.41 -11.11 -11.05
N GLY A 197 -3.33 -11.84 -10.72
CA GLY A 197 -3.35 -12.90 -9.71
C GLY A 197 -3.72 -12.38 -8.33
N LEU A 198 -3.06 -11.30 -7.89
CA LEU A 198 -3.30 -10.66 -6.61
C LEU A 198 -4.75 -10.17 -6.49
N ARG A 199 -5.31 -9.55 -7.53
CA ARG A 199 -6.72 -9.13 -7.55
C ARG A 199 -7.68 -10.30 -7.34
N ARG A 200 -7.42 -11.44 -8.00
CA ARG A 200 -8.23 -12.67 -7.81
C ARG A 200 -8.07 -13.22 -6.40
N ALA A 201 -6.85 -13.27 -5.86
CA ALA A 201 -6.58 -13.75 -4.51
C ALA A 201 -7.26 -12.89 -3.44
N ILE A 202 -7.21 -11.56 -3.56
CA ILE A 202 -7.89 -10.64 -2.64
C ILE A 202 -9.41 -10.87 -2.64
N LYS A 203 -10.02 -11.11 -3.82
CA LYS A 203 -11.45 -11.45 -3.91
C LYS A 203 -11.77 -12.72 -3.12
N ILE A 204 -10.92 -13.75 -3.22
CA ILE A 204 -11.09 -15.00 -2.48
C ILE A 204 -10.91 -14.78 -0.97
N LEU A 205 -9.88 -14.04 -0.56
CA LEU A 205 -9.63 -13.72 0.86
C LEU A 205 -10.81 -12.97 1.50
N ASN A 206 -11.37 -11.98 0.80
CA ASN A 206 -12.55 -11.26 1.30
C ASN A 206 -13.77 -12.17 1.47
N GLN A 207 -13.89 -13.23 0.66
CA GLN A 207 -14.97 -14.23 0.81
C GLN A 207 -14.70 -15.19 1.97
N GLN A 208 -13.44 -15.54 2.22
CA GLN A 208 -13.03 -16.45 3.29
C GLN A 208 -13.00 -15.79 4.67
N HIS A 209 -12.80 -14.46 4.72
CA HIS A 209 -12.67 -13.69 5.96
C HIS A 209 -13.68 -12.55 6.00
N SER A 210 -14.93 -12.84 6.39
CA SER A 210 -16.04 -11.86 6.42
C SER A 210 -15.80 -10.62 7.29
N GLY A 211 -14.87 -10.69 8.25
CA GLY A 211 -14.47 -9.57 9.08
C GLY A 211 -13.27 -8.77 8.57
N LEU A 212 -12.68 -9.14 7.43
CA LEU A 212 -11.50 -8.51 6.85
C LEU A 212 -11.91 -7.54 5.74
N LYS A 213 -11.48 -6.29 5.85
CA LYS A 213 -11.53 -5.31 4.78
C LYS A 213 -10.16 -5.24 4.12
N ILE A 214 -10.07 -5.58 2.84
CA ILE A 214 -8.87 -5.40 2.04
C ILE A 214 -9.11 -4.28 1.01
N ALA A 215 -8.34 -3.20 1.13
CA ALA A 215 -8.26 -2.15 0.13
C ALA A 215 -7.01 -2.36 -0.75
N THR A 216 -7.06 -1.93 -2.02
CA THR A 216 -5.94 -2.09 -2.95
C THR A 216 -5.45 -0.75 -3.48
N LEU A 217 -4.17 -0.42 -3.26
CA LEU A 217 -3.49 0.67 -3.96
C LEU A 217 -3.06 0.20 -5.35
N ASP A 218 -3.70 0.72 -6.39
CA ASP A 218 -3.36 0.44 -7.80
C ASP A 218 -2.18 1.31 -8.26
N ALA A 219 -0.99 0.98 -7.78
CA ALA A 219 0.25 1.62 -8.19
C ALA A 219 0.50 1.47 -9.70
N ASN A 220 0.08 0.37 -10.33
CA ASN A 220 0.22 0.17 -11.77
C ASN A 220 -0.47 1.27 -12.58
N THR A 221 -1.75 1.52 -12.28
CA THR A 221 -2.51 2.57 -12.95
C THR A 221 -1.95 3.95 -12.64
N LEU A 222 -1.56 4.21 -11.38
CA LEU A 222 -1.03 5.51 -10.97
C LEU A 222 0.30 5.84 -11.65
N TYR A 223 1.23 4.90 -11.74
CA TYR A 223 2.50 5.08 -12.47
C TYR A 223 2.25 5.27 -13.97
N ARG A 224 1.35 4.48 -14.57
CA ARG A 224 0.99 4.65 -15.99
C ARG A 224 0.44 6.05 -16.24
N GLU A 225 -0.41 6.56 -15.35
CA GLU A 225 -0.95 7.91 -15.50
C GLU A 225 0.11 8.99 -15.31
N ALA A 226 1.02 8.83 -14.34
CA ALA A 226 2.14 9.74 -14.15
C ALA A 226 3.07 9.77 -15.37
N ILE A 227 3.30 8.63 -16.02
CA ILE A 227 4.12 8.54 -17.24
C ILE A 227 3.42 9.20 -18.42
N THR A 228 2.11 8.95 -18.61
CA THR A 228 1.35 9.48 -19.75
C THR A 228 1.00 10.96 -19.60
N ASN A 229 0.74 11.43 -18.38
CA ASN A 229 0.30 12.79 -18.07
C ASN A 229 1.17 13.42 -16.96
N PRO A 230 2.48 13.57 -17.17
CA PRO A 230 3.42 13.93 -16.10
C PRO A 230 3.12 15.28 -15.45
N ALA A 231 2.65 16.25 -16.24
CA ALA A 231 2.26 17.57 -15.74
C ALA A 231 1.13 17.52 -14.70
N LYS A 232 0.21 16.54 -14.77
CA LYS A 232 -0.86 16.35 -13.78
C LYS A 232 -0.30 16.07 -12.38
N PHE A 233 0.90 15.49 -12.32
CA PHE A 233 1.58 15.11 -11.09
C PHE A 233 2.75 16.03 -10.74
N GLY A 234 2.96 17.10 -11.54
CA GLY A 234 4.08 18.03 -11.35
C GLY A 234 5.43 17.49 -11.82
N PHE A 235 5.44 16.42 -12.62
CA PHE A 235 6.67 15.84 -13.17
C PHE A 235 7.01 16.43 -14.55
N THR A 236 8.31 16.58 -14.78
CA THR A 236 8.91 16.91 -16.09
C THR A 236 9.75 15.77 -16.64
N ASN A 237 10.22 14.85 -15.78
CA ASN A 237 10.90 13.62 -16.19
C ASN A 237 10.27 12.39 -15.53
N VAL A 238 9.86 11.42 -16.36
CA VAL A 238 9.19 10.19 -15.94
C VAL A 238 9.79 8.92 -16.55
N THR A 239 10.97 9.03 -17.15
CA THR A 239 11.62 7.92 -17.87
C THR A 239 13.03 7.64 -17.36
N SER A 240 13.72 8.65 -16.84
CA SER A 240 15.09 8.54 -16.33
C SER A 240 15.15 8.74 -14.83
N ALA A 241 16.19 8.16 -14.22
CA ALA A 241 16.54 8.44 -12.84
C ALA A 241 17.03 9.88 -12.67
N CYS A 242 16.71 10.51 -11.54
CA CYS A 242 17.34 11.76 -11.13
C CYS A 242 18.81 11.55 -10.72
N LEU A 243 19.16 10.36 -10.21
CA LEU A 243 20.52 9.99 -9.90
C LEU A 243 21.32 9.58 -11.15
N SER A 244 22.52 10.13 -11.25
CA SER A 244 23.59 9.68 -12.15
C SER A 244 24.83 9.35 -11.31
N GLY A 245 25.04 8.06 -11.03
CA GLY A 245 26.00 7.62 -10.02
C GLY A 245 25.63 8.17 -8.65
N GLN A 246 26.52 8.95 -8.04
CA GLN A 246 26.28 9.60 -6.74
C GLN A 246 25.73 11.03 -6.87
N SER A 247 25.57 11.56 -8.10
CA SER A 247 25.13 12.94 -8.33
C SER A 247 23.62 12.99 -8.55
N ALA A 248 22.95 13.88 -7.82
CA ALA A 248 21.52 14.14 -7.99
C ALA A 248 21.27 15.25 -9.03
N CYS A 249 20.16 15.12 -9.77
CA CYS A 249 19.64 16.17 -10.64
C CYS A 249 19.25 17.43 -9.84
N GLY A 250 19.16 18.58 -10.52
CA GLY A 250 18.87 19.87 -9.85
C GLY A 250 17.44 20.03 -9.33
N SER A 251 16.46 19.32 -9.89
CA SER A 251 15.04 19.44 -9.55
C SER A 251 14.40 18.08 -9.26
N PRO A 252 14.81 17.38 -8.20
CA PRO A 252 14.34 16.01 -7.93
C PRO A 252 12.83 15.93 -7.65
N ASN A 253 12.19 17.03 -7.24
CA ASN A 253 10.74 17.12 -7.07
C ASN A 253 9.94 17.08 -8.39
N GLN A 254 10.60 17.25 -9.54
CA GLN A 254 10.00 17.15 -10.87
C GLN A 254 10.31 15.80 -11.56
N PHE A 255 10.96 14.88 -10.86
CA PHE A 255 11.27 13.54 -11.37
C PHE A 255 10.37 12.50 -10.71
N LEU A 256 9.86 11.54 -11.50
CA LEU A 256 9.17 10.37 -10.96
C LEU A 256 10.16 9.43 -10.26
N PHE A 257 11.32 9.19 -10.86
CA PHE A 257 12.30 8.22 -10.40
C PHE A 257 13.51 8.88 -9.74
N TRP A 258 13.85 8.39 -8.56
CA TRP A 258 15.06 8.79 -7.86
C TRP A 258 16.27 8.08 -8.45
N ASP A 259 16.25 6.75 -8.45
CA ASP A 259 17.27 5.90 -9.05
C ASP A 259 16.68 5.01 -10.17
N GLY A 260 17.40 3.97 -10.56
CA GLY A 260 16.97 3.06 -11.62
C GLY A 260 15.67 2.29 -11.34
N ILE A 261 15.23 2.24 -10.09
CA ILE A 261 14.13 1.39 -9.61
C ILE A 261 13.14 2.19 -8.76
N HIS A 262 13.64 3.04 -7.86
CA HIS A 262 12.85 3.66 -6.81
C HIS A 262 12.34 5.05 -7.20
N PRO A 263 11.12 5.42 -6.75
CA PRO A 263 10.57 6.74 -6.99
C PRO A 263 11.22 7.82 -6.11
N THR A 264 11.05 9.08 -6.52
CA THR A 264 11.39 10.23 -5.67
C THR A 264 10.39 10.37 -4.53
N THR A 265 10.76 11.16 -3.52
CA THR A 265 9.85 11.49 -2.41
C THR A 265 8.61 12.25 -2.88
N ALA A 266 8.69 12.99 -3.99
CA ALA A 266 7.53 13.64 -4.61
C ALA A 266 6.50 12.62 -5.13
N ALA A 267 6.98 11.53 -5.74
CA ALA A 267 6.14 10.42 -6.16
C ALA A 267 5.64 9.58 -4.96
N HIS A 268 6.46 9.37 -3.93
CA HIS A 268 6.00 8.75 -2.67
C HIS A 268 4.88 9.54 -1.99
N ARG A 269 4.93 10.87 -2.01
CA ARG A 269 3.83 11.70 -1.48
C ARG A 269 2.53 11.43 -2.23
N ILE A 270 2.55 11.37 -3.56
CA ILE A 270 1.37 11.06 -4.38
C ILE A 270 0.83 9.65 -4.05
N LEU A 271 1.71 8.67 -3.86
CA LEU A 271 1.32 7.31 -3.43
C LEU A 271 0.66 7.32 -2.04
N GLY A 272 1.19 8.08 -1.08
CA GLY A 272 0.62 8.21 0.26
C GLY A 272 -0.77 8.88 0.25
N GLU A 273 -0.93 9.92 -0.55
CA GLU A 273 -2.20 10.61 -0.77
C GLU A 273 -3.24 9.69 -1.42
N ALA A 274 -2.86 8.94 -2.45
CA ALA A 274 -3.73 7.97 -3.11
C ALA A 274 -4.14 6.83 -2.15
N ALA A 275 -3.19 6.33 -1.35
CA ALA A 275 -3.46 5.32 -0.33
C ALA A 275 -4.49 5.81 0.70
N PHE A 276 -4.36 7.06 1.16
CA PHE A 276 -5.30 7.63 2.12
C PHE A 276 -6.71 7.73 1.52
N ALA A 277 -6.84 8.23 0.29
CA ALA A 277 -8.14 8.31 -0.39
C ALA A 277 -8.81 6.92 -0.53
N ILE A 278 -8.02 5.89 -0.84
CA ILE A 278 -8.51 4.51 -0.99
C ILE A 278 -9.04 3.94 0.33
N ILE A 279 -8.36 4.18 1.46
CA ILE A 279 -8.84 3.69 2.76
C ILE A 279 -10.03 4.50 3.29
N GLU A 280 -10.15 5.78 2.91
CA GLU A 280 -11.38 6.58 3.12
C GLU A 280 -12.56 5.97 2.35
N GLU A 281 -12.40 5.74 1.05
CA GLU A 281 -13.43 5.14 0.19
C GLU A 281 -13.82 3.73 0.64
N SER A 282 -12.87 2.98 1.19
CA SER A 282 -13.09 1.63 1.74
C SER A 282 -13.77 1.63 3.12
N GLY A 283 -14.07 2.81 3.67
CA GLY A 283 -14.70 2.96 4.98
C GLY A 283 -13.85 2.37 6.11
N MET A 284 -12.53 2.46 6.01
CA MET A 284 -11.59 2.11 7.08
C MET A 284 -11.31 3.30 8.00
N VAL A 285 -11.52 4.52 7.50
CA VAL A 285 -11.47 5.77 8.27
C VAL A 285 -12.79 6.52 8.12
N ASN A 286 -13.20 7.24 9.16
CA ASN A 286 -14.41 8.05 9.11
C ASN A 286 -14.14 9.35 8.34
N SER A 287 -14.86 9.56 7.23
CA SER A 287 -14.79 10.76 6.40
C SER A 287 -15.36 12.04 7.05
N ARG A 288 -15.61 12.03 8.36
CA ARG A 288 -16.22 13.15 9.10
C ARG A 288 -15.20 14.11 9.68
N LEU A 289 -14.26 14.61 8.88
CA LEU A 289 -13.47 15.82 9.16
C LEU A 289 -13.03 16.50 7.85
N ARG A 290 -13.94 16.67 6.89
CA ARG A 290 -13.83 17.81 5.95
C ARG A 290 -14.56 18.98 6.59
N VAL A 291 -13.90 19.62 7.56
CA VAL A 291 -14.32 20.96 7.97
C VAL A 291 -13.93 21.89 6.82
N SER A 292 -14.96 22.61 6.37
CA SER A 292 -14.97 23.72 5.40
C SER A 292 -13.71 24.56 5.34
#